data_AF-A0A5C9A8I5-F1
#
_entry.id   AF-A0A5C9A8I5-F1
#
_cell.length_a   1.000
_cell.length_b   1.000
_cell.length_c   1.000
_cell.angle_alpha   90.00
_cell.angle_beta   90.00
_cell.angle_gamma   90.00
#
_symmetry.space_group_name_H-M   'P 1'
#
loop_
_entity.id
_entity.type
_entity.pdbx_description
1 polymer ?
#
loop_
_entity_poly.entity_id
_entity_poly.type
_entity_poly.pdbx_seq_one_letter_code
_entity_poly.pdbx_strand_id
1 'polypeptide(L)'
;FSGLQNIRGRYHQWMNELPERVSHKTQHLDEKKELGHLSAGARRLILGIIVTFSLILALICVTQPFNPLAQFIFLMLLWGVALIVRRMPGRFSALMLIVLSLTVSCRYIWWRYTSTLNWDDPVSLVCGLILLFAETYAWIVLVLGYFQVVWPLNRQPVPLPKDMSLWPSVDIFVPTYNEDLNVVKNTI
;
A
#
# COMPACT_ATOMS: atom_id res chain seq x y z
N PHE A 1 32.59 -10.37 19.75
CA PHE A 1 31.62 -10.73 18.70
C PHE A 1 30.34 -11.42 19.19
N SER A 2 30.22 -11.83 20.47
CA SER A 2 29.03 -12.51 21.03
C SER A 2 27.88 -11.57 21.46
N GLY A 3 28.17 -10.34 21.87
CA GLY A 3 27.15 -9.38 22.33
C GLY A 3 26.16 -8.91 21.26
N LEU A 4 26.62 -8.75 20.01
CA LEU A 4 25.79 -8.34 18.87
C LEU A 4 24.77 -9.41 18.45
N GLN A 5 25.12 -10.70 18.61
CA GLN A 5 24.20 -11.80 18.32
C GLN A 5 23.06 -11.88 19.34
N ASN A 6 23.35 -11.64 20.63
CA ASN A 6 22.33 -11.60 21.68
C ASN A 6 21.34 -10.43 21.50
N ILE A 7 21.81 -9.25 21.10
CA ILE A 7 20.94 -8.09 20.84
C ILE A 7 20.04 -8.37 19.64
N ARG A 8 20.59 -8.97 18.57
CA ARG A 8 19.81 -9.35 17.39
C ARG A 8 18.76 -10.42 17.72
N GLY A 9 19.11 -11.41 18.54
CA GLY A 9 18.17 -12.41 19.05
C GLY A 9 17.02 -11.80 19.84
N ARG A 10 17.32 -10.94 20.82
CA ARG A 10 16.30 -10.19 21.59
C ARG A 10 15.41 -9.31 20.73
N TYR A 11 15.97 -8.66 19.71
CA TYR A 11 15.20 -7.82 18.80
C TYR A 11 14.22 -8.64 17.95
N HIS A 12 14.66 -9.79 17.42
CA HIS A 12 13.76 -10.68 16.68
C HIS A 12 12.66 -11.25 17.57
N GLN A 13 13.00 -11.63 18.81
CA GLN A 13 12.03 -12.14 19.77
C GLN A 13 11.00 -11.07 20.16
N TRP A 14 11.47 -9.84 20.43
CA TRP A 14 10.60 -8.69 20.69
C TRP A 14 9.71 -8.34 19.49
N MET A 15 10.24 -8.35 18.26
CA MET A 15 9.44 -8.12 17.04
C MET A 15 8.37 -9.18 16.81
N ASN A 16 8.63 -10.44 17.17
CA ASN A 16 7.66 -11.52 17.02
C ASN A 16 6.56 -11.47 18.09
N GLU A 17 6.88 -10.99 19.31
CA GLU A 17 5.90 -10.81 20.38
C GLU A 17 5.03 -9.56 20.21
N LEU A 18 5.49 -8.53 19.49
CA LEU A 18 4.74 -7.30 19.24
C LEU A 18 3.39 -7.52 18.54
N PRO A 19 3.28 -8.25 17.41
CA PRO A 19 2.00 -8.48 16.76
C PRO A 19 1.03 -9.29 17.63
N GLU A 20 1.51 -10.23 18.45
CA GLU A 20 0.64 -10.94 19.40
C GLU A 20 0.16 -10.04 20.54
N ARG A 21 1.03 -9.22 21.11
CA ARG A 21 0.66 -8.24 22.15
C ARG A 21 -0.31 -7.18 21.62
N VAL A 22 -0.10 -6.72 20.37
CA VAL A 22 -1.01 -5.78 19.72
C VAL A 22 -2.33 -6.48 19.41
N SER A 23 -2.31 -7.68 18.82
CA SER A 23 -3.51 -8.47 18.50
C SER A 23 -4.36 -8.74 19.73
N HIS A 24 -3.78 -9.25 20.81
CA HIS A 24 -4.48 -9.55 22.07
C HIS A 24 -5.02 -8.27 22.75
N LYS A 25 -4.33 -7.14 22.61
CA LYS A 25 -4.79 -5.84 23.14
C LYS A 25 -5.86 -5.18 22.25
N THR A 26 -5.85 -5.44 20.95
CA THR A 26 -6.89 -5.00 20.01
C THR A 26 -8.12 -5.90 20.01
N GLN A 27 -7.99 -7.17 20.40
CA GLN A 27 -9.11 -8.12 20.45
C GLN A 27 -10.19 -7.70 21.46
N HIS A 28 -9.78 -7.16 22.62
CA HIS A 28 -10.70 -6.59 23.61
C HIS A 28 -11.26 -5.21 23.19
N LEU A 29 -10.59 -4.49 22.27
CA LEU A 29 -11.13 -3.25 21.68
C LEU A 29 -12.17 -3.54 20.60
N ASP A 30 -12.08 -4.69 19.93
CA ASP A 30 -13.09 -5.15 18.96
C ASP A 30 -14.34 -5.72 19.66
N GLU A 31 -14.16 -6.32 20.84
CA GLU A 31 -15.26 -6.74 21.73
C GLU A 31 -15.98 -5.54 22.36
N LYS A 32 -15.22 -4.48 22.70
CA LYS A 32 -15.75 -3.14 22.98
C LYS A 32 -15.95 -2.32 21.70
N LYS A 33 -16.80 -2.80 20.78
CA LYS A 33 -17.45 -1.93 19.78
C LYS A 33 -18.37 -0.93 20.49
N GLU A 34 -17.79 0.06 21.17
CA GLU A 34 -18.48 1.16 21.84
C GLU A 34 -19.23 2.06 20.85
N LEU A 35 -19.22 1.77 19.55
CA LEU A 35 -20.03 2.45 18.53
C LEU A 35 -21.33 1.70 18.21
N GLY A 36 -21.63 0.56 18.86
CA GLY A 36 -22.87 -0.19 18.66
C GLY A 36 -24.12 0.48 19.25
N HIS A 37 -23.96 1.46 20.14
CA HIS A 37 -25.07 2.20 20.76
C HIS A 37 -25.44 3.49 19.98
N LEU A 38 -24.68 3.86 18.95
CA LEU A 38 -24.90 5.07 18.16
C LEU A 38 -25.75 4.77 16.92
N SER A 39 -26.69 5.67 16.60
CA SER A 39 -27.51 5.55 15.41
C SER A 39 -26.64 5.48 14.15
N ALA A 40 -27.08 4.72 13.14
CA ALA A 40 -26.33 4.55 11.89
C ALA A 40 -25.98 5.90 11.21
N GLY A 41 -26.82 6.93 11.43
CA GLY A 41 -26.56 8.31 10.99
C GLY A 41 -25.42 8.98 11.75
N ALA A 42 -25.41 8.90 13.08
CA ALA A 42 -24.35 9.47 13.91
C ALA A 42 -22.98 8.84 13.59
N ARG A 43 -22.93 7.51 13.38
CA ARG A 43 -21.71 6.82 12.98
C ARG A 43 -21.17 7.31 11.64
N ARG A 44 -22.03 7.48 10.63
CA ARG A 44 -21.63 8.00 9.31
C ARG A 44 -21.14 9.45 9.40
N LEU A 45 -21.77 10.25 10.25
CA LEU A 45 -21.38 11.65 10.47
C LEU A 45 -20.03 11.76 11.18
N ILE A 46 -19.80 10.98 12.24
CA ILE A 46 -18.50 10.92 12.93
C ILE A 46 -17.40 10.45 11.98
N LEU A 47 -17.64 9.37 11.22
CA LEU A 47 -16.68 8.90 10.22
C LEU A 47 -16.43 9.95 9.14
N GLY A 48 -17.47 10.63 8.67
CA GLY A 48 -17.36 11.75 7.73
C GLY A 48 -16.46 12.86 8.26
N ILE A 49 -16.65 13.29 9.52
CA ILE A 49 -15.82 14.32 10.16
C ILE A 49 -14.36 13.86 10.31
N ILE A 50 -14.13 12.62 10.73
CA ILE A 50 -12.76 12.10 10.89
C ILE A 50 -12.04 12.05 9.54
N VAL A 51 -12.73 11.59 8.49
CA VAL A 51 -12.17 11.51 7.14
C VAL A 51 -11.89 12.89 6.58
N THR A 52 -12.82 13.84 6.72
CA THR A 52 -12.61 15.21 6.23
C THR A 52 -11.49 15.91 6.98
N PHE A 53 -11.43 15.79 8.31
CA PHE A 53 -10.36 16.36 9.11
C PHE A 53 -9.00 15.76 8.75
N SER A 54 -8.94 14.44 8.58
CA SER A 54 -7.73 13.72 8.17
C SER A 54 -7.29 14.14 6.76
N LEU A 55 -8.23 14.35 5.83
CA LEU A 55 -7.94 14.83 4.48
C LEU A 55 -7.37 16.26 4.50
N ILE A 56 -7.94 17.15 5.31
CA ILE A 56 -7.45 18.52 5.49
C ILE A 56 -6.02 18.51 6.04
N LEU A 57 -5.76 17.70 7.07
CA LEU A 57 -4.43 17.60 7.67
C LEU A 57 -3.41 17.03 6.67
N ALA A 58 -3.80 16.03 5.88
CA ALA A 58 -2.97 15.47 4.82
C ALA A 58 -2.66 16.52 3.74
N LEU A 59 -3.66 17.31 3.33
CA LEU A 59 -3.49 18.39 2.36
C LEU A 59 -2.49 19.43 2.88
N ILE A 60 -2.66 19.90 4.12
CA ILE A 60 -1.73 20.85 4.75
C ILE A 60 -0.31 20.28 4.78
N CYS A 61 -0.14 19.00 5.14
CA CYS A 61 1.16 18.34 5.18
C CYS A 61 1.85 18.29 3.80
N VAL A 62 1.06 18.07 2.73
CA VAL A 62 1.54 18.03 1.35
C VAL A 62 1.90 19.42 0.84
N THR A 63 1.07 20.43 1.10
CA THR A 63 1.23 21.78 0.54
C THR A 63 2.18 22.66 1.34
N GLN A 64 2.55 22.30 2.58
CA GLN A 64 3.42 23.12 3.43
C GLN A 64 4.83 23.28 2.81
N PRO A 65 5.25 24.52 2.47
CA PRO A 65 6.60 24.78 1.99
C PRO A 65 7.59 24.63 3.15
N PHE A 66 8.30 23.51 3.18
CA PHE A 66 9.41 23.33 4.12
C PHE A 66 10.69 23.92 3.53
N ASN A 67 11.55 24.42 4.40
CA ASN A 67 12.93 24.71 4.05
C ASN A 67 13.60 23.44 3.49
N PRO A 68 14.48 23.50 2.46
CA PRO A 68 15.17 22.33 1.91
C PRO A 68 15.80 21.41 2.95
N LEU A 69 16.38 21.97 4.02
CA LEU A 69 16.99 21.18 5.11
C LEU A 69 15.91 20.42 5.91
N ALA A 70 14.82 21.09 6.28
CA ALA A 70 13.71 20.47 6.99
C ALA A 70 13.02 19.38 6.13
N GLN A 71 12.89 19.61 4.82
CA GLN A 71 12.37 18.62 3.88
C GLN A 71 13.27 17.39 3.80
N PHE A 72 14.59 17.58 3.76
CA PHE A 72 15.55 16.48 3.77
C PHE A 72 15.44 15.64 5.05
N ILE A 73 15.39 16.28 6.23
CA ILE A 73 15.21 15.57 7.51
C ILE A 73 13.89 14.79 7.52
N PHE A 74 12.80 15.41 7.06
CA PHE A 74 11.48 14.78 6.99
C PHE A 74 11.48 13.54 6.08
N LEU A 75 12.09 13.63 4.90
CA LEU A 75 12.25 12.50 3.98
C LEU A 75 13.10 11.38 4.59
N MET A 76 14.22 11.72 5.24
CA MET A 76 15.07 10.73 5.90
C MET A 76 14.34 10.01 7.04
N LEU A 77 13.51 10.74 7.81
CA LEU A 77 12.72 10.16 8.87
C LEU A 77 11.61 9.25 8.32
N LEU A 78 10.88 9.69 7.29
CA LEU A 78 9.89 8.86 6.58
C LEU A 78 10.52 7.59 6.01
N TRP A 79 11.70 7.70 5.41
CA TRP A 79 12.43 6.57 4.88
C TRP A 79 12.86 5.60 5.99
N GLY A 80 13.37 6.11 7.12
CA GLY A 80 13.69 5.30 8.29
C GLY A 80 12.47 4.54 8.83
N VAL A 81 11.33 5.21 8.95
CA VAL A 81 10.05 4.58 9.33
C VAL A 81 9.67 3.51 8.31
N ALA A 82 9.73 3.80 7.01
CA ALA A 82 9.40 2.84 5.97
C ALA A 82 10.28 1.58 6.04
N LEU A 83 11.58 1.71 6.31
CA LEU A 83 12.48 0.56 6.47
C LEU A 83 12.14 -0.30 7.70
N ILE A 84 11.74 0.33 8.81
CA ILE A 84 11.30 -0.39 10.01
C ILE A 84 9.99 -1.13 9.72
N VAL A 85 9.03 -0.44 9.10
CA VAL A 85 7.70 -0.98 8.77
C VAL A 85 7.79 -2.13 7.79
N ARG A 86 8.66 -2.04 6.78
CA ARG A 86 8.91 -3.11 5.81
C ARG A 86 9.29 -4.45 6.47
N ARG A 87 9.86 -4.45 7.67
CA ARG A 87 10.21 -5.70 8.38
C ARG A 87 9.03 -6.35 9.08
N MET A 88 7.92 -5.64 9.26
CA MET A 88 6.72 -6.17 9.91
C MET A 88 5.87 -6.98 8.92
N PRO A 89 5.62 -8.27 9.19
CA PRO A 89 4.70 -9.07 8.37
C PRO A 89 3.25 -8.64 8.63
N GLY A 90 2.46 -8.46 7.56
CA GLY A 90 1.02 -8.21 7.66
C GLY A 90 0.48 -7.17 6.68
N ARG A 91 -0.85 -7.13 6.55
CA ARG A 91 -1.56 -6.20 5.63
C ARG A 91 -1.42 -4.74 6.07
N PHE A 92 -1.41 -4.48 7.38
CA PHE A 92 -1.26 -3.13 7.94
C PHE A 92 0.09 -2.49 7.57
N SER A 93 1.17 -3.28 7.51
CA SER A 93 2.48 -2.80 7.07
C SER A 93 2.45 -2.33 5.61
N ALA A 94 1.86 -3.13 4.72
CA ALA A 94 1.69 -2.77 3.32
C ALA A 94 0.84 -1.50 3.15
N LEU A 95 -0.29 -1.38 3.87
CA LEU A 95 -1.12 -0.17 3.85
C LEU A 95 -0.36 1.07 4.33
N MET A 96 0.42 0.94 5.41
CA MET A 96 1.20 2.06 5.94
C MET A 96 2.31 2.50 4.99
N LEU A 97 2.98 1.55 4.32
CA LEU A 97 3.95 1.84 3.27
C LEU A 97 3.32 2.54 2.06
N ILE A 98 2.12 2.12 1.65
CA ILE A 98 1.36 2.78 0.58
C ILE A 98 1.05 4.23 0.97
N VAL A 99 0.56 4.48 2.19
CA VAL A 99 0.25 5.84 2.67
C VAL A 99 1.51 6.71 2.75
N LEU A 100 2.62 6.17 3.26
CA LEU A 100 3.92 6.86 3.29
C LEU A 100 4.40 7.22 1.88
N SER A 101 4.34 6.27 0.95
CA SER A 101 4.75 6.48 -0.44
C SER A 101 3.86 7.50 -1.17
N LEU A 102 2.54 7.42 -0.99
CA LEU A 102 1.60 8.40 -1.52
C LEU A 102 1.86 9.79 -0.95
N THR A 103 2.14 9.92 0.35
CA THR A 103 2.44 11.22 0.98
C THR A 103 3.65 11.89 0.34
N VAL A 104 4.75 11.14 0.14
CA VAL A 104 5.96 11.65 -0.52
C VAL A 104 5.67 12.01 -1.98
N SER A 105 4.95 11.14 -2.70
CA SER A 105 4.64 11.33 -4.12
C SER A 105 3.72 12.53 -4.35
N CYS A 106 2.69 12.71 -3.52
CA CYS A 106 1.79 13.86 -3.54
C CYS A 106 2.55 15.18 -3.29
N ARG A 107 3.48 15.18 -2.33
CA ARG A 107 4.33 16.35 -2.05
C ARG A 107 5.22 16.69 -3.24
N TYR A 108 5.83 15.68 -3.86
CA TYR A 108 6.67 15.87 -5.04
C TYR A 108 5.87 16.44 -6.22
N ILE A 109 4.72 15.84 -6.56
CA ILE A 109 3.93 16.31 -7.70
C ILE A 109 3.40 17.72 -7.44
N TRP A 110 2.98 18.04 -6.21
CA TRP A 110 2.59 19.40 -5.83
C TRP A 110 3.72 20.41 -6.07
N TRP A 111 4.93 20.11 -5.60
CA TRP A 111 6.10 20.97 -5.86
C TRP A 111 6.39 21.14 -7.36
N ARG A 112 6.24 20.07 -8.15
CA ARG A 112 6.40 20.13 -9.60
C ARG A 112 5.39 21.11 -10.21
N TYR A 113 4.11 21.01 -9.85
CA TYR A 113 3.09 21.94 -10.32
C TYR A 113 3.35 23.40 -9.93
N THR A 114 3.85 23.66 -8.71
CA THR A 114 3.94 25.04 -8.20
C THR A 114 5.26 25.75 -8.52
N SER A 115 6.38 25.02 -8.57
CA SER A 115 7.71 25.62 -8.45
C SER A 115 8.62 25.42 -9.65
N THR A 116 8.17 24.69 -10.68
CA THR A 116 9.07 24.24 -11.75
C THR A 116 8.64 24.63 -13.17
N LEU A 117 7.49 25.28 -13.32
CA LEU A 117 7.04 25.85 -14.58
C LEU A 117 7.67 27.23 -14.78
N ASN A 118 8.44 27.36 -15.85
CA ASN A 118 8.98 28.65 -16.28
C ASN A 118 7.97 29.33 -17.20
N TRP A 119 7.47 30.50 -16.80
CA TRP A 119 6.46 31.26 -17.55
C TRP A 119 7.07 32.23 -18.59
N ASP A 120 8.38 32.47 -18.51
CA ASP A 120 9.04 33.51 -19.30
C ASP A 120 9.42 33.06 -20.72
N ASP A 121 9.55 31.74 -20.96
CA ASP A 121 9.91 31.17 -22.26
C ASP A 121 8.86 30.14 -22.74
N PRO A 122 8.14 30.40 -23.86
CA PRO A 122 7.10 29.51 -24.37
C PRO A 122 7.61 28.11 -24.73
N VAL A 123 8.84 27.97 -25.24
CA VAL A 123 9.39 26.67 -25.65
C VAL A 123 9.69 25.81 -24.41
N SER A 124 10.37 26.39 -23.42
CA SER A 124 10.61 25.75 -22.13
C SER A 124 9.29 25.41 -21.40
N LEU A 125 8.27 26.26 -21.51
CA LEU A 125 6.95 26.01 -20.94
C LEU A 125 6.28 24.78 -21.57
N VAL A 126 6.24 24.68 -22.91
CA VAL A 126 5.63 23.54 -23.61
C VAL A 126 6.35 22.24 -23.26
N CYS A 127 7.68 22.23 -23.31
CA CYS A 127 8.48 21.07 -22.91
C CYS A 127 8.25 20.69 -21.44
N GLY A 128 8.17 21.69 -20.55
CA GLY A 128 7.86 21.50 -19.13
C GLY A 128 6.48 20.90 -18.90
N LEU A 129 5.47 21.36 -19.65
CA LEU A 129 4.10 20.84 -19.57
C LEU A 129 4.00 19.39 -20.07
N ILE A 130 4.64 19.04 -21.19
CA ILE A 130 4.66 17.66 -21.69
C ILE A 130 5.27 16.71 -20.65
N LEU A 131 6.39 17.13 -20.05
CA LEU A 131 7.06 16.37 -19.01
C LEU A 131 6.17 16.23 -17.75
N LEU A 132 5.51 17.32 -17.34
CA LEU A 132 4.56 17.32 -16.23
C LEU A 132 3.38 16.37 -16.49
N PHE A 133 2.83 16.33 -17.72
CA PHE A 133 1.77 15.39 -18.09
C PHE A 133 2.25 13.94 -17.99
N ALA A 134 3.46 13.64 -18.46
CA ALA A 134 4.03 12.30 -18.34
C ALA A 134 4.23 11.89 -16.87
N GLU A 135 4.73 12.80 -16.02
CA GLU A 135 4.86 12.57 -14.58
C GLU A 135 3.52 12.37 -13.89
N THR A 136 2.50 13.18 -14.22
CA THR A 136 1.15 13.03 -13.68
C THR A 136 0.51 11.71 -14.10
N TYR A 137 0.73 11.27 -15.35
CA TYR A 137 0.30 9.95 -15.80
C TYR A 137 0.95 8.83 -14.98
N ALA A 138 2.27 8.88 -14.79
CA ALA A 138 2.99 7.92 -13.96
C ALA A 138 2.48 7.91 -12.51
N TRP A 139 2.19 9.09 -11.94
CA TRP A 139 1.61 9.22 -10.62
C TRP A 139 0.21 8.59 -10.51
N ILE A 140 -0.65 8.79 -11.52
CA ILE A 140 -1.98 8.15 -11.57
C ILE A 140 -1.83 6.62 -11.64
N VAL A 141 -0.95 6.10 -12.50
CA VAL A 141 -0.70 4.66 -12.62
C VAL A 141 -0.20 4.08 -11.29
N LEU A 142 0.65 4.81 -10.56
CA LEU A 142 1.11 4.42 -9.23
C LEU A 142 -0.05 4.33 -8.22
N VAL A 143 -0.94 5.33 -8.20
CA VAL A 143 -2.13 5.34 -7.33
C VAL A 143 -3.02 4.13 -7.66
N LEU A 144 -3.30 3.89 -8.94
CA LEU A 144 -4.11 2.75 -9.39
C LEU A 144 -3.45 1.40 -9.04
N GLY A 145 -2.14 1.29 -9.21
CA GLY A 145 -1.37 0.11 -8.80
C GLY A 145 -1.50 -0.18 -7.30
N TYR A 146 -1.48 0.86 -6.46
CA TYR A 146 -1.73 0.69 -5.03
C TYR A 146 -3.17 0.27 -4.71
N PHE A 147 -4.17 0.81 -5.40
CA PHE A 147 -5.55 0.35 -5.23
C PHE A 147 -5.71 -1.15 -5.55
N GLN A 148 -5.02 -1.66 -6.56
CA GLN A 148 -5.05 -3.07 -6.91
C GLN A 148 -4.36 -3.96 -5.86
N VAL A 149 -3.25 -3.48 -5.29
CA VAL A 149 -2.42 -4.26 -4.35
C VAL A 149 -2.86 -4.11 -2.89
N VAL A 150 -3.70 -3.13 -2.57
CA VAL A 150 -4.15 -2.81 -1.19
C VAL A 150 -4.73 -4.02 -0.44
N TRP A 151 -5.45 -4.90 -1.13
CA TRP A 151 -6.09 -6.06 -0.51
C TRP A 151 -5.93 -7.32 -1.36
N PRO A 152 -4.79 -8.03 -1.23
CA PRO A 152 -4.59 -9.28 -1.94
C PRO A 152 -5.54 -10.35 -1.37
N LEU A 153 -6.40 -10.89 -2.23
CA LEU A 153 -7.31 -11.96 -1.88
C LEU A 153 -6.55 -13.30 -1.88
N ASN A 154 -6.06 -13.70 -0.71
CA ASN A 154 -5.45 -15.02 -0.53
C ASN A 154 -6.54 -16.10 -0.46
N ARG A 155 -6.95 -16.62 -1.62
CA ARG A 155 -7.91 -17.74 -1.68
C ARG A 155 -7.17 -19.05 -1.43
N GLN A 156 -7.58 -19.79 -0.41
CA GLN A 156 -7.07 -21.14 -0.19
C GLN A 156 -7.71 -22.13 -1.18
N PRO A 157 -6.98 -23.17 -1.62
CA PRO A 157 -7.57 -24.26 -2.40
C PRO A 157 -8.71 -24.91 -1.62
N VAL A 158 -9.88 -25.02 -2.24
CA VAL A 158 -11.02 -25.72 -1.64
C VAL A 158 -10.91 -27.19 -2.01
N PRO A 159 -10.89 -28.12 -1.04
CA PRO A 159 -10.87 -29.55 -1.34
C PRO A 159 -12.19 -29.95 -2.02
N LEU A 160 -12.10 -30.89 -2.96
CA LEU A 160 -13.28 -31.45 -3.62
C LEU A 160 -14.17 -32.19 -2.60
N PRO A 161 -15.49 -32.28 -2.84
CA PRO A 161 -16.38 -33.09 -2.03
C PRO A 161 -15.90 -34.55 -1.96
N LYS A 162 -16.07 -35.17 -0.79
CA LYS A 162 -15.72 -36.59 -0.58
C LYS A 162 -16.56 -37.54 -1.45
N ASP A 163 -17.77 -37.13 -1.77
CA ASP A 163 -18.67 -37.88 -2.64
C ASP A 163 -18.33 -37.60 -4.11
N MET A 164 -17.91 -38.65 -4.82
CA MET A 164 -17.51 -38.58 -6.23
C MET A 164 -18.71 -38.37 -7.17
N SER A 165 -19.94 -38.62 -6.71
CA SER A 165 -21.15 -38.36 -7.51
C SER A 165 -21.43 -36.87 -7.72
N LEU A 166 -20.89 -36.02 -6.85
CA LEU A 166 -21.01 -34.56 -6.91
C LEU A 166 -19.91 -33.91 -7.76
N TRP A 167 -19.01 -34.71 -8.35
CA TRP A 167 -17.90 -34.17 -9.13
C TRP A 167 -18.42 -33.64 -10.47
N PRO A 168 -18.08 -32.39 -10.84
CA PRO A 168 -18.42 -31.88 -12.15
C PRO A 168 -17.64 -32.63 -13.23
N SER A 169 -18.25 -32.86 -14.39
CA SER A 169 -17.51 -33.25 -15.59
C SER A 169 -16.69 -32.06 -16.08
N VAL A 170 -15.40 -32.27 -16.35
CA VAL A 170 -14.47 -31.21 -16.77
C VAL A 170 -13.83 -31.60 -18.09
N ASP A 171 -14.02 -30.76 -19.11
CA ASP A 171 -13.34 -30.88 -20.39
C ASP A 171 -12.05 -30.06 -20.37
N ILE A 172 -10.92 -30.67 -20.71
CA ILE A 172 -9.61 -30.02 -20.75
C ILE A 172 -9.24 -29.77 -22.21
N PHE A 173 -9.17 -28.49 -22.60
CA PHE A 173 -8.76 -28.08 -23.93
C PHE A 173 -7.27 -27.69 -23.93
N VAL A 174 -6.48 -28.35 -24.78
CA VAL A 174 -5.07 -28.04 -25.00
C VAL A 174 -4.93 -27.42 -26.40
N PRO A 175 -4.89 -26.08 -26.52
CA PRO A 175 -4.71 -25.44 -27.83
C PRO A 175 -3.24 -25.57 -28.29
N THR A 176 -3.02 -26.12 -29.48
CA THR A 176 -1.70 -26.20 -30.14
C THR A 176 -1.80 -25.63 -31.54
N TYR A 177 -0.79 -24.87 -31.99
CA TYR A 177 -0.69 -24.42 -33.38
C TYR A 177 0.35 -25.23 -34.15
N ASN A 178 1.61 -25.11 -33.77
CA ASN A 178 2.74 -25.72 -34.47
C ASN A 178 3.89 -26.06 -33.51
N GLU A 179 3.56 -26.45 -32.27
CA GLU A 179 4.52 -26.98 -31.31
C GLU A 179 4.98 -28.39 -31.74
N ASP A 180 6.27 -28.70 -31.58
CA ASP A 180 6.84 -30.01 -31.89
C ASP A 180 6.14 -31.11 -31.05
N LEU A 181 5.88 -32.27 -31.68
CA LEU A 181 5.22 -33.43 -31.07
C LEU A 181 5.91 -33.89 -29.78
N ASN A 182 7.21 -33.67 -29.64
CA ASN A 182 7.95 -34.02 -28.43
C ASN A 182 7.58 -33.15 -27.22
N VAL A 183 7.07 -31.93 -27.44
CA VAL A 183 6.61 -31.01 -26.37
C VAL A 183 5.16 -31.28 -26.01
N VAL A 184 4.31 -31.53 -27.02
CA VAL A 184 2.87 -31.79 -26.82
C VAL A 184 2.65 -33.09 -26.04
N LYS A 185 3.43 -34.14 -26.33
CA LYS A 185 3.31 -35.46 -25.66
C LYS A 185 3.46 -35.43 -24.13
N ASN A 186 4.18 -34.47 -23.57
CA ASN A 186 4.33 -34.36 -22.11
C ASN A 186 3.12 -33.71 -21.42
N THR A 187 2.22 -33.09 -22.20
CA THR A 187 1.05 -32.37 -21.67
C THR A 187 -0.22 -33.24 -21.66
N ILE A 188 -0.24 -34.33 -22.43
CA ILE A 188 -1.35 -35.30 -22.58
C ILE A 188 -1.10 -36.62 -21.84
#